data_AF-A0A7I8N1R2-F1
#
_entry.id   AF-A0A7I8N1R2-F1
#
_cell.length_a   1.000
_cell.length_b   1.000
_cell.length_c   1.000
_cell.angle_alpha   90.00
_cell.angle_beta   90.00
_cell.angle_gamma   90.00
#
_symmetry.space_group_name_H-M   'P 1'
#
loop_
_entity.id
_entity.type
_entity.pdbx_description
1 polymer ?
#
loop_
_entity_poly.entity_id
_entity_poly.type
_entity_poly.pdbx_seq_one_letter_code
_entity_poly.pdbx_strand_id
1 'polypeptide(L)'
;MKIDIAKLSEKELVELNHQIVERLKYLESKRTHEQMMEFKVGEKVSFEPPGREKRTGILVKYNRKMVSIVTETGERWNVPPQLLVKVKGMKPAKRSEEKVVKLKNYNHKKSIK
;
A
#
# COMPACT_ATOMS: atom_id res chain seq x y z
N MET A 1 30.58 -2.18 -10.23
CA MET A 1 31.36 -2.62 -9.06
C MET A 1 31.18 -4.13 -8.93
N LYS A 2 32.26 -4.90 -8.74
CA LYS A 2 32.21 -6.36 -8.65
C LYS A 2 32.58 -6.76 -7.23
N ILE A 3 31.68 -7.45 -6.52
CA ILE A 3 31.94 -8.02 -5.20
C ILE A 3 32.50 -9.43 -5.43
N ASP A 4 33.68 -9.70 -4.91
CA ASP A 4 34.34 -11.01 -5.02
C ASP A 4 33.85 -11.95 -3.91
N ILE A 5 32.70 -12.58 -4.15
CA ILE A 5 32.01 -13.43 -3.18
C ILE A 5 32.80 -14.69 -2.80
N ALA A 6 33.77 -15.11 -3.61
CA ALA A 6 34.53 -16.34 -3.38
C ALA A 6 35.50 -16.24 -2.19
N LYS A 7 35.77 -15.01 -1.73
CA LYS A 7 36.64 -14.74 -0.57
C LYS A 7 35.89 -14.66 0.75
N LEU A 8 34.56 -14.74 0.71
CA LEU A 8 33.72 -14.59 1.90
C LEU A 8 33.47 -15.96 2.53
N SER A 9 33.62 -16.02 3.85
CA SER A 9 33.13 -17.14 4.65
C SER A 9 31.60 -17.22 4.59
N GLU A 10 31.03 -18.36 4.98
CA GLU A 10 29.57 -18.54 5.04
C GLU A 10 28.89 -17.47 5.90
N LYS A 11 29.48 -17.12 7.05
CA LYS A 11 28.97 -16.07 7.93
C LYS A 11 28.94 -14.71 7.25
N GLU A 12 30.00 -14.35 6.53
CA GLU A 12 30.08 -13.09 5.80
C GLU A 12 29.12 -13.05 4.61
N LEU A 13 28.87 -14.19 3.96
CA LEU A 13 27.86 -14.32 2.90
C LEU A 13 26.44 -14.12 3.45
N VAL A 14 26.13 -14.71 4.61
CA VAL A 14 24.82 -14.52 5.27
C VAL A 14 24.62 -13.06 5.66
N GLU A 15 25.64 -12.43 6.24
CA GLU A 15 25.61 -11.02 6.62
C GLU A 15 25.44 -10.10 5.40
N LEU A 16 26.20 -10.36 4.33
CA LEU A 16 26.06 -9.63 3.06
C LEU A 16 24.65 -9.79 2.48
N ASN A 17 24.09 -11.00 2.53
CA ASN A 17 22.74 -11.25 2.06
C ASN A 17 21.69 -10.46 2.87
N HIS A 18 21.80 -10.42 4.20
CA HIS A 18 20.90 -9.61 5.02
C HIS A 18 20.93 -8.13 4.63
N GLN A 19 22.12 -7.56 4.48
CA GLN A 19 22.29 -6.16 4.08
C GLN A 19 21.71 -5.88 2.68
N ILE A 20 21.94 -6.79 1.72
CA ILE A 20 21.36 -6.68 0.37
C ILE A 20 19.84 -6.69 0.44
N VAL A 21 19.26 -7.66 1.14
CA VAL A 21 17.80 -7.79 1.26
C VAL A 21 17.19 -6.56 1.94
N GLU A 22 17.80 -6.06 3.01
CA GLU A 22 17.36 -4.83 3.68
C GLU A 22 17.43 -3.62 2.75
N ARG A 23 18.53 -3.48 2.00
CA ARG A 23 18.67 -2.39 1.04
C ARG A 23 17.63 -2.45 -0.05
N LEU A 24 17.35 -3.63 -0.60
CA LEU A 24 16.31 -3.83 -1.60
C LEU A 24 14.92 -3.48 -1.06
N LYS A 25 14.57 -3.94 0.15
CA LYS A 25 13.31 -3.59 0.83
C LYS A 25 13.17 -2.08 1.04
N TYR A 26 14.26 -1.40 1.40
CA TYR A 26 14.28 0.05 1.55
C TYR A 26 14.03 0.75 0.21
N LEU A 27 14.72 0.34 -0.87
CA LEU A 27 14.55 0.92 -2.20
C LEU A 27 13.15 0.70 -2.75
N GLU A 28 12.58 -0.48 -2.57
CA GLU A 28 11.19 -0.80 -2.94
C GLU A 28 10.19 0.08 -2.17
N SER A 29 10.40 0.25 -0.87
CA SER A 29 9.56 1.13 -0.04
C SER A 29 9.66 2.59 -0.50
N LYS A 30 10.84 3.06 -0.89
CA LYS A 30 11.05 4.41 -1.44
C LYS A 30 10.30 4.60 -2.76
N ARG A 31 10.40 3.65 -3.70
CA ARG A 31 9.66 3.69 -4.97
C ARG A 31 8.15 3.68 -4.76
N THR A 32 7.67 2.84 -3.84
CA THR A 32 6.26 2.78 -3.46
C THR A 32 5.78 4.11 -2.88
N HIS A 33 6.60 4.75 -2.04
CA HIS A 33 6.30 6.07 -1.48
C HIS A 33 6.24 7.16 -2.54
N GLU A 34 7.18 7.19 -3.49
CA GLU A 34 7.15 8.10 -4.64
C GLU A 34 5.86 7.94 -5.46
N GLN A 35 5.44 6.69 -5.71
CA GLN A 35 4.19 6.39 -6.42
C GLN A 35 2.94 6.77 -5.60
N MET A 36 2.98 6.69 -4.27
CA MET A 36 1.88 7.18 -3.43
C MET A 36 1.69 8.69 -3.55
N MET A 37 2.78 9.45 -3.70
CA MET A 37 2.74 10.92 -3.82
C MET A 37 2.08 11.37 -5.12
N GLU A 38 1.97 10.50 -6.13
CA GLU A 38 1.21 10.80 -7.33
C GLU A 38 -0.29 10.94 -7.03
N PHE A 39 -0.83 10.26 -6.02
CA PHE A 39 -2.24 10.32 -5.63
C PHE A 39 -2.45 11.24 -4.44
N LYS A 40 -3.62 11.89 -4.34
CA LYS A 40 -4.03 12.70 -3.18
C LYS A 40 -5.20 12.07 -2.43
N VAL A 41 -5.21 12.16 -1.10
CA VAL A 41 -6.42 11.83 -0.31
C VAL A 41 -7.60 12.66 -0.82
N GLY A 42 -8.74 12.01 -1.04
CA GLY A 42 -9.93 12.59 -1.66
C GLY A 42 -10.00 12.42 -3.18
N GLU A 43 -8.94 11.95 -3.85
CA GLU A 43 -9.01 11.62 -5.27
C GLU A 43 -9.79 10.33 -5.53
N LYS A 44 -10.54 10.34 -6.64
CA LYS A 44 -11.22 9.15 -7.17
C LYS A 44 -10.21 8.33 -7.96
N VAL A 45 -10.04 7.09 -7.54
CA VAL A 45 -9.11 6.12 -8.13
C VAL A 45 -9.86 4.86 -8.50
N SER A 46 -9.37 4.17 -9.52
CA SER A 46 -9.86 2.86 -9.93
C SER A 46 -8.78 1.80 -9.78
N PHE A 47 -9.20 0.57 -9.49
CA PHE A 47 -8.32 -0.58 -9.32
C PHE A 47 -9.08 -1.86 -9.69
N GLU A 48 -8.35 -2.92 -10.03
CA GLU A 48 -8.94 -4.20 -10.42
C GLU A 48 -8.48 -5.30 -9.44
N PRO A 49 -9.36 -5.77 -8.54
CA PRO A 49 -9.03 -6.88 -7.66
C PRO A 49 -8.92 -8.19 -8.47
N PRO A 50 -8.04 -9.12 -8.10
CA PRO A 50 -7.95 -10.42 -8.76
C PRO A 50 -9.30 -11.15 -8.79
N GLY A 51 -9.71 -11.60 -9.98
CA GLY A 51 -10.96 -12.34 -10.17
C GLY A 51 -12.23 -11.52 -9.94
N ARG A 52 -12.15 -10.19 -9.93
CA ARG A 52 -13.30 -9.29 -9.80
C ARG A 52 -13.21 -8.18 -10.82
N GLU A 53 -14.37 -7.64 -11.18
CA GLU A 53 -14.43 -6.46 -12.04
C GLU A 53 -13.76 -5.24 -11.40
N LYS A 54 -13.30 -4.34 -12.29
CA LYS A 54 -12.73 -3.05 -11.95
C LYS A 54 -13.66 -2.28 -11.02
N ARG A 55 -13.11 -1.79 -9.91
CA ARG A 55 -13.81 -0.96 -8.93
C ARG A 55 -13.27 0.45 -8.93
N THR A 56 -14.12 1.37 -8.49
CA THR A 56 -13.78 2.77 -8.31
C THR A 56 -14.11 3.19 -6.88
N GLY A 57 -13.28 4.04 -6.29
CA GLY A 57 -13.48 4.56 -4.95
C GLY A 57 -12.65 5.81 -4.67
N ILE A 58 -12.76 6.32 -3.46
CA ILE A 58 -12.02 7.48 -2.99
C ILE A 58 -10.86 7.02 -2.13
N LEU A 59 -9.66 7.54 -2.42
CA LEU A 59 -8.50 7.33 -1.55
C LEU A 59 -8.73 8.09 -0.24
N VAL A 60 -8.78 7.37 0.88
CA VAL A 60 -9.07 7.96 2.20
C VAL A 60 -7.85 8.08 3.11
N LYS A 61 -6.81 7.27 2.89
CA LYS A 61 -5.62 7.23 3.75
C LYS A 61 -4.42 6.59 3.05
N TYR A 62 -3.21 7.10 3.34
CA TYR A 62 -1.96 6.40 3.08
C TYR A 62 -1.57 5.51 4.25
N ASN A 63 -1.17 4.27 3.96
CA ASN A 63 -0.45 3.40 4.87
C ASN A 63 0.99 3.25 4.37
N ARG A 64 1.86 2.59 5.17
CA ARG A 64 3.30 2.51 4.88
C ARG A 64 3.65 1.86 3.52
N LYS A 65 2.79 0.99 2.98
CA LYS A 65 2.99 0.29 1.69
C LYS A 65 1.75 0.20 0.79
N MET A 66 0.60 0.65 1.31
CA MET A 66 -0.71 0.51 0.65
C MET A 66 -1.48 1.82 0.80
N VAL A 67 -2.48 2.03 -0.02
CA VAL A 67 -3.49 3.06 0.23
C VAL A 67 -4.80 2.40 0.65
N SER A 68 -5.56 3.09 1.50
CA SER A 68 -6.93 2.70 1.82
C SER A 68 -7.91 3.44 0.93
N ILE A 69 -8.83 2.70 0.33
CA ILE A 69 -9.87 3.20 -0.58
C ILE A 69 -11.24 2.83 -0.03
N VAL A 70 -12.18 3.77 -0.13
CA VAL A 70 -13.60 3.52 0.14
C VAL A 70 -14.36 3.56 -1.18
N THR A 71 -15.04 2.47 -1.53
CA THR A 71 -15.90 2.42 -2.73
C THR A 71 -17.22 3.16 -2.48
N GLU A 72 -17.98 3.44 -3.54
CA GLU A 72 -19.31 4.05 -3.43
C GLU A 72 -20.29 3.19 -2.62
N THR A 73 -20.08 1.87 -2.59
CA THR A 73 -20.83 0.92 -1.77
C THR A 73 -20.41 0.88 -0.29
N GLY A 74 -19.42 1.69 0.10
CA GLY A 74 -18.93 1.81 1.48
C GLY A 74 -17.91 0.75 1.91
N GLU A 75 -17.51 -0.15 1.01
CA GLU A 75 -16.46 -1.14 1.31
C GLU A 75 -15.09 -0.47 1.45
N ARG A 76 -14.22 -1.08 2.25
CA ARG A 76 -12.84 -0.63 2.44
C ARG A 76 -11.85 -1.61 1.84
N TRP A 77 -10.92 -1.06 1.07
CA TRP A 77 -9.89 -1.81 0.37
C TRP A 77 -8.51 -1.26 0.71
N ASN A 78 -7.55 -2.15 0.93
CA ASN A 78 -6.13 -1.79 0.97
C ASN A 78 -5.50 -2.24 -0.33
N VAL A 79 -5.00 -1.30 -1.12
CA VAL A 79 -4.50 -1.56 -2.48
C VAL A 79 -3.09 -0.96 -2.61
N PRO A 80 -2.13 -1.67 -3.23
CA PRO A 80 -0.83 -1.09 -3.55
C PRO A 80 -1.00 0.07 -4.52
N PRO A 81 -0.24 1.18 -4.38
CA PRO A 81 -0.37 2.35 -5.26
C PRO A 81 -0.12 2.01 -6.74
N GLN A 82 0.69 0.98 -7.03
CA GLN A 82 0.99 0.52 -8.39
C GLN A 82 -0.22 -0.05 -9.14
N LEU A 83 -1.26 -0.47 -8.41
CA LEU A 83 -2.48 -1.03 -9.00
C LEU A 83 -3.58 0.03 -9.16
N LEU A 84 -3.29 1.28 -8.84
CA LEU A 84 -4.25 2.37 -8.93
C LEU A 84 -4.11 3.11 -10.25
N VAL A 85 -5.25 3.50 -10.79
CA VAL A 85 -5.33 4.40 -11.94
C VAL A 85 -6.20 5.59 -11.57
N LYS A 86 -5.68 6.81 -11.78
CA LYS A 86 -6.46 8.04 -11.60
C LYS A 86 -7.63 8.08 -12.57
N VAL A 87 -8.81 8.41 -12.06
CA VAL A 87 -9.97 8.67 -12.91
C VAL A 87 -9.92 10.16 -13.31
N LYS A 88 -9.52 10.47 -14.55
CA LYS A 88 -9.52 11.84 -15.08
C LYS A 88 -10.97 12.36 -15.15
N GLY A 89 -11.22 13.57 -14.64
CA GLY A 89 -12.42 14.35 -14.96
C GLY A 89 -13.43 14.62 -13.84
N MET A 90 -13.22 14.18 -12.60
CA MET A 90 -14.15 14.48 -11.50
C MET A 90 -13.49 15.37 -10.43
N LYS A 91 -14.12 16.51 -10.12
CA LYS A 91 -13.77 17.34 -8.96
C LYS A 91 -13.87 16.49 -7.67
N PRO A 92 -12.98 16.68 -6.68
CA PRO A 92 -13.05 15.95 -5.42
C PRO A 92 -14.44 16.16 -4.81
N ALA A 93 -15.12 15.07 -4.48
CA ALA A 93 -16.39 15.14 -3.77
C ALA A 93 -16.13 15.86 -2.44
N LYS A 94 -16.75 17.04 -2.26
CA LYS A 94 -16.68 17.79 -1.01
C LYS A 94 -17.17 16.87 0.10
N ARG A 95 -16.29 16.62 1.07
CA ARG A 95 -16.59 15.88 2.29
C ARG A 95 -17.66 16.65 3.05
N SER A 96 -18.91 16.17 3.06
CA SER A 96 -19.88 16.59 4.06
C SER A 96 -19.38 16.07 5.41
N GLU A 97 -19.05 16.99 6.32
CA GLU A 97 -18.73 16.71 7.71
C GLU A 97 -19.96 16.13 8.40
N GLU A 98 -20.21 14.83 8.28
CA GLU A 98 -21.21 14.20 9.14
C GLU A 98 -20.89 12.74 9.45
N LYS A 99 -20.74 12.50 10.75
CA LYS A 99 -20.60 11.22 11.47
C LYS A 99 -19.25 10.52 11.35
N VAL A 100 -18.30 11.04 12.14
CA VAL A 100 -17.20 10.24 12.71
C VAL A 100 -17.81 9.14 13.59
N VAL A 101 -18.13 7.98 13.00
CA VAL A 101 -18.42 6.78 13.78
C VAL A 101 -17.09 6.27 14.33
N LYS A 102 -16.89 6.48 15.65
CA LYS A 102 -15.83 5.84 16.44
C LYS A 102 -15.89 4.32 16.22
N LEU A 103 -14.96 3.76 15.45
CA LEU A 103 -14.83 2.33 15.34
C LEU A 103 -14.00 1.84 16.54
N LYS A 104 -14.68 1.15 17.46
CA LYS A 104 -14.09 0.43 18.58
C LYS A 104 -13.00 -0.52 18.08
N ASN A 105 -11.86 -0.50 18.77
CA ASN A 105 -10.79 -1.48 18.64
C ASN A 105 -11.38 -2.90 18.69
N TYR A 106 -11.28 -3.66 17.60
CA TYR A 106 -11.56 -5.08 17.60
C TYR A 106 -10.25 -5.85 17.54
N ASN A 107 -9.80 -6.25 18.74
CA ASN A 107 -8.91 -7.39 18.91
C ASN A 107 -9.59 -8.65 18.35
N HIS A 108 -8.88 -9.44 17.55
CA HIS A 108 -9.26 -10.83 17.35
C HIS A 108 -8.10 -11.74 17.75
N LYS A 109 -8.12 -12.12 19.04
CA LYS A 109 -7.70 -13.46 19.44
C LYS A 109 -8.78 -14.43 18.97
N LYS A 110 -8.42 -15.42 18.15
CA LYS A 110 -9.06 -16.74 18.04
C LYS A 110 -7.90 -17.70 17.75
N SER A 111 -7.41 -18.47 18.73
CA SER A 111 -8.02 -19.68 19.31
C SER A 111 -8.55 -20.60 18.22
N ILE A 112 -7.76 -21.63 17.91
CA ILE A 112 -8.25 -22.85 17.26
C ILE A 112 -7.81 -24.00 18.17
N LYS A 113 -8.78 -24.86 18.41
CA LYS A 113 -8.74 -26.08 19.22
C LYS A 113 -7.63 -27.04 18.82
#